data_AF-W3V3U6-F1
#
_entry.id   AF-W3V3U6-F1
#
_cell.length_a   1.000
_cell.length_b   1.000
_cell.length_c   1.000
_cell.angle_alpha   90.00
_cell.angle_beta   90.00
_cell.angle_gamma   90.00
#
_symmetry.space_group_name_H-M   'P 1'
#
loop_
_entity.id
_entity.type
_entity.pdbx_description
1 polymer ?
#
loop_
_entity_poly.entity_id
_entity_poly.type
_entity_poly.pdbx_seq_one_letter_code
_entity_poly.pdbx_strand_id
1 'polypeptide(L)'
;MEQTGLTNKLAAIVSDTDFKLDERSTLDILNWLKEYAEKIPFDQEKKQFWSSFYFFQKNNPQELANIYQNANKANGLLPAHQAFLLAFLKLLETTKALFNTFPARHRNLYYRELLGLKPRDAQADQVAIGITLNSDRIEYLVPKGTRFDAGHDSAGNPLQYVSESNVLANQGELTDLRWCRKEGDGWKSAIPLNLADNIVFPENGIQLFSPKLNGVPVLYGYLITSPLFAMLAGERSIKITLADKWAGNDCHVTAKISSGDHWLSLSVKKEKDTDYLMLCLSANDDPITPPDNLDGMTFDAPVVPVLKLGTAQGPVLPKIKDIEISINGNRNVHYASDGGIEQTDTASFPFGQLPSLGAGFNLVAPEWYGTESATLTMTPQWVGLPKEGFKEWYKEVKKNEEGQELCPVYRITANDAFKAQGYLVTPQKREKLNEVQSLFSGDKEPQGQSLKFTLPAMNYPLADSPKPNDWPASIRLELVEQDFMHTQYWQDPTGKNLPYTPQISALQIQFNAKAKPEQFTVYPLTPF
;
A
#
# COMPACT_ATOMS: atom_id res chain seq x y z
N MET A 1 -73.04 -3.74 29.94
CA MET A 1 -72.74 -3.87 28.50
C MET A 1 -73.12 -2.61 27.70
N GLU A 2 -74.28 -1.97 27.95
CA GLU A 2 -74.71 -0.80 27.16
C GLU A 2 -73.88 0.48 27.36
N GLN A 3 -73.38 0.74 28.56
CA GLN A 3 -72.59 1.95 28.84
C GLN A 3 -71.22 1.92 28.16
N THR A 4 -70.55 0.76 28.11
CA THR A 4 -69.32 0.56 27.33
C THR A 4 -69.57 0.80 25.84
N GLY A 5 -70.76 0.42 25.35
CA GLY A 5 -71.20 0.70 23.98
C GLY A 5 -71.40 2.19 23.70
N LEU A 6 -72.02 2.93 24.62
CA LEU A 6 -72.18 4.39 24.47
C LEU A 6 -70.82 5.11 24.52
N THR A 7 -69.98 4.79 25.51
CA THR A 7 -68.66 5.41 25.64
C THR A 7 -67.79 5.16 24.41
N ASN A 8 -67.78 3.94 23.86
CA ASN A 8 -67.04 3.62 22.64
C ASN A 8 -67.56 4.41 21.43
N LYS A 9 -68.89 4.54 21.28
CA LYS A 9 -69.49 5.35 20.22
C LYS A 9 -69.15 6.84 20.37
N LEU A 10 -69.15 7.35 21.60
CA LEU A 10 -68.79 8.75 21.88
C LEU A 10 -67.31 9.01 21.61
N ALA A 11 -66.41 8.11 22.02
CA ALA A 11 -64.97 8.23 21.78
C ALA A 11 -64.59 8.18 20.28
N ALA A 12 -65.39 7.50 19.45
CA ALA A 12 -65.20 7.49 18.00
C ALA A 12 -65.57 8.83 17.31
N ILE A 13 -66.38 9.67 17.95
CA ILE A 13 -66.94 10.90 17.36
C ILE A 13 -66.30 12.14 17.99
N VAL A 14 -66.03 12.10 19.29
CA VAL A 14 -65.45 13.19 20.06
C VAL A 14 -64.17 12.69 20.69
N SER A 15 -63.08 13.45 20.50
CA SER A 15 -61.81 13.16 21.15
C SER A 15 -62.00 13.04 22.65
N ASP A 16 -61.58 11.90 23.22
CA ASP A 16 -61.56 11.76 24.67
C ASP A 16 -60.49 12.70 25.24
N THR A 17 -60.90 13.53 26.19
CA THR A 17 -60.01 14.47 26.86
C THR A 17 -59.98 14.17 28.35
N ASP A 18 -58.80 14.29 28.96
CA ASP A 18 -58.60 14.05 30.39
C ASP A 18 -59.51 14.93 31.27
N PHE A 19 -59.70 16.20 30.88
CA PHE A 19 -60.60 17.12 31.58
C PHE A 19 -62.08 16.75 31.40
N LYS A 20 -62.82 16.67 32.50
CA LYS A 20 -64.26 16.40 32.56
C LYS A 20 -64.98 17.55 33.30
N LEU A 21 -66.19 17.92 32.88
CA LEU A 21 -66.98 18.95 33.59
C LEU A 21 -67.60 18.43 34.89
N ASP A 22 -67.93 17.14 34.92
CA ASP A 22 -68.41 16.44 36.09
C ASP A 22 -67.49 15.26 36.40
N GLU A 23 -66.63 15.44 37.41
CA GLU A 23 -65.69 14.43 37.89
C GLU A 23 -66.26 13.59 39.03
N ARG A 24 -67.43 13.95 39.58
CA ARG A 24 -67.99 13.34 40.80
C ARG A 24 -68.18 11.83 40.62
N SER A 25 -67.48 11.04 41.40
CA SER A 25 -67.65 9.60 41.42
C SER A 25 -69.02 9.22 42.00
N THR A 26 -69.42 7.96 41.84
CA THR A 26 -70.61 7.42 42.53
C THR A 26 -70.52 7.64 44.04
N LEU A 27 -69.31 7.53 44.62
CA LEU A 27 -69.07 7.76 46.03
C LEU A 27 -69.33 9.21 46.42
N ASP A 28 -68.86 10.18 45.62
CA ASP A 28 -69.07 11.60 45.90
C ASP A 28 -70.55 11.96 45.89
N ILE A 29 -71.32 11.40 44.94
CA ILE A 29 -72.77 11.60 44.86
C ILE A 29 -73.48 10.99 46.06
N LEU A 30 -73.08 9.79 46.49
CA LEU A 30 -73.66 9.13 47.66
C LEU A 30 -73.33 9.85 48.97
N ASN A 31 -72.11 10.36 49.12
CA ASN A 31 -71.72 11.21 50.26
C ASN A 31 -72.54 12.49 50.29
N TRP A 32 -72.66 13.18 49.16
CA TRP A 32 -73.49 14.39 49.06
C TRP A 32 -74.96 14.10 49.39
N LEU A 33 -75.52 12.99 48.89
CA LEU A 33 -76.90 12.59 49.18
C LEU A 33 -77.09 12.31 50.68
N LYS A 34 -76.09 11.72 51.36
CA LYS A 34 -76.14 11.49 52.80
C LYS A 34 -76.24 12.81 53.56
N GLU A 35 -75.36 13.77 53.28
CA GLU A 35 -75.39 15.10 53.90
C GLU A 35 -76.69 15.86 53.61
N TYR A 36 -77.24 15.70 52.41
CA TYR A 36 -78.52 16.30 52.04
C TYR A 36 -79.68 15.67 52.82
N ALA A 37 -79.71 14.35 52.90
CA ALA A 37 -80.77 13.60 53.58
C ALA A 37 -80.71 13.75 55.12
N GLU A 38 -79.56 14.06 55.70
CA GLU A 38 -79.40 14.40 57.13
C GLU A 38 -80.13 15.70 57.53
N LYS A 39 -80.53 16.53 56.56
CA LYS A 39 -81.29 17.77 56.81
C LYS A 39 -82.79 17.56 56.78
N ILE A 40 -83.26 16.39 56.34
CA ILE A 40 -84.68 16.10 56.12
C ILE A 40 -85.17 15.18 57.23
N PRO A 41 -86.04 15.65 58.14
CA PRO A 41 -86.62 14.80 59.18
C PRO A 41 -87.43 13.66 58.56
N PHE A 42 -87.26 12.45 59.09
CA PHE A 42 -88.02 11.26 58.72
C PHE A 42 -89.32 11.15 59.55
N ASP A 43 -89.26 11.58 60.80
CA ASP A 43 -90.39 11.64 61.72
C ASP A 43 -90.74 13.08 62.12
N GLN A 44 -91.94 13.27 62.67
CA GLN A 44 -92.40 14.59 63.15
C GLN A 44 -91.61 15.08 64.37
N GLU A 45 -91.03 14.17 65.16
CA GLU A 45 -90.24 14.47 66.35
C GLU A 45 -88.80 14.90 66.04
N LYS A 46 -88.38 14.82 64.77
CA LYS A 46 -87.03 15.11 64.27
C LYS A 46 -85.92 14.29 64.97
N LYS A 47 -86.25 13.06 65.40
CA LYS A 47 -85.29 12.14 66.03
C LYS A 47 -84.58 11.26 65.01
N GLN A 48 -85.21 11.01 63.87
CA GLN A 48 -84.61 10.32 62.73
C GLN A 48 -84.65 11.19 61.47
N PHE A 49 -83.66 11.00 60.60
CA PHE A 49 -83.53 11.73 59.33
C PHE A 49 -83.55 10.74 58.16
N TRP A 50 -83.87 11.23 56.96
CA TRP A 50 -83.92 10.40 55.76
C TRP A 50 -82.57 9.74 55.42
N SER A 51 -81.45 10.27 55.93
CA SER A 51 -80.14 9.60 55.84
C SER A 51 -80.14 8.22 56.50
N SER A 52 -80.82 8.06 57.63
CA SER A 52 -80.96 6.76 58.31
C SER A 52 -81.79 5.77 57.50
N PHE A 53 -82.67 6.23 56.62
CA PHE A 53 -83.43 5.40 55.68
C PHE A 53 -82.54 4.93 54.53
N TYR A 54 -81.84 5.85 53.84
CA TYR A 54 -81.02 5.49 52.68
C TYR A 54 -79.74 4.72 53.03
N PHE A 55 -79.17 4.92 54.23
CA PHE A 55 -77.89 4.35 54.65
C PHE A 55 -78.05 3.45 55.90
N PHE A 56 -78.97 2.49 55.82
CA PHE A 56 -79.30 1.54 56.88
C PHE A 56 -78.43 0.26 56.85
N GLN A 57 -78.35 -0.49 57.97
CA GLN A 57 -77.73 -1.82 58.06
C GLN A 57 -76.29 -1.93 57.52
N LYS A 58 -75.40 -1.06 58.03
CA LYS A 58 -73.96 -0.97 57.68
C LYS A 58 -73.65 -0.38 56.30
N ASN A 59 -74.58 -0.41 55.35
CA ASN A 59 -74.44 0.14 53.98
C ASN A 59 -74.28 1.66 53.95
N ASN A 60 -73.09 2.13 54.29
CA ASN A 60 -72.67 3.51 54.16
C ASN A 60 -72.37 3.85 52.67
N PRO A 61 -72.14 5.13 52.31
CA PRO A 61 -71.83 5.53 50.94
C PRO A 61 -70.70 4.73 50.28
N GLN A 62 -69.64 4.37 51.03
CA GLN A 62 -68.51 3.59 50.50
C GLN A 62 -68.93 2.17 50.12
N GLU A 63 -69.72 1.51 50.98
CA GLU A 63 -70.21 0.16 50.72
C GLU A 63 -71.17 0.13 49.53
N LEU A 64 -72.09 1.10 49.44
CA LEU A 64 -72.99 1.23 48.30
C LEU A 64 -72.24 1.55 46.99
N ALA A 65 -71.20 2.40 47.04
CA ALA A 65 -70.33 2.66 45.88
C ALA A 65 -69.57 1.39 45.44
N ASN A 66 -69.07 0.59 46.39
CA ASN A 66 -68.40 -0.68 46.10
C ASN A 66 -69.36 -1.70 45.46
N ILE A 67 -70.59 -1.79 45.96
CA ILE A 67 -71.66 -2.62 45.38
C ILE A 67 -72.00 -2.15 43.97
N TYR A 68 -72.09 -0.83 43.76
CA TYR A 68 -72.37 -0.25 42.45
C TYR A 68 -71.29 -0.60 41.41
N GLN A 69 -70.02 -0.45 41.77
CA GLN A 69 -68.89 -0.81 40.90
C GLN A 69 -68.80 -2.32 40.63
N ASN A 70 -69.24 -3.14 41.59
CA ASN A 70 -69.20 -4.60 41.50
C ASN A 70 -70.61 -5.22 41.44
N ALA A 71 -71.54 -4.60 40.70
CA ALA A 71 -72.95 -5.02 40.67
C ALA A 71 -73.13 -6.51 40.34
N ASN A 72 -72.27 -7.08 39.48
CA ASN A 72 -72.29 -8.50 39.09
C ASN A 72 -71.93 -9.48 40.23
N LYS A 73 -71.39 -8.98 41.35
CA LYS A 73 -71.00 -9.74 42.54
C LYS A 73 -71.93 -9.47 43.74
N ALA A 74 -72.97 -8.66 43.57
CA ALA A 74 -73.93 -8.37 44.63
C ALA A 74 -74.73 -9.64 44.99
N ASN A 75 -74.96 -9.86 46.28
CA ASN A 75 -75.62 -11.06 46.82
C ASN A 75 -77.14 -11.12 46.58
N GLY A 76 -77.72 -10.15 45.85
CA GLY A 76 -79.15 -10.07 45.58
C GLY A 76 -80.04 -9.66 46.76
N LEU A 77 -79.46 -9.33 47.93
CA LEU A 77 -80.18 -9.04 49.17
C LEU A 77 -80.20 -7.55 49.54
N LEU A 78 -79.84 -6.66 48.61
CA LEU A 78 -79.84 -5.21 48.85
C LEU A 78 -81.28 -4.71 49.07
N PRO A 79 -81.56 -3.92 50.13
CA PRO A 79 -82.86 -3.31 50.34
C PRO A 79 -83.38 -2.57 49.10
N ALA A 80 -84.67 -2.72 48.79
CA ALA A 80 -85.27 -2.24 47.54
C ALA A 80 -85.04 -0.73 47.28
N HIS A 81 -85.06 0.10 48.32
CA HIS A 81 -84.82 1.55 48.21
C HIS A 81 -83.34 1.87 47.89
N GLN A 82 -82.38 1.09 48.39
CA GLN A 82 -80.96 1.21 48.04
C GLN A 82 -80.69 0.73 46.62
N ALA A 83 -81.31 -0.39 46.21
CA ALA A 83 -81.27 -0.85 44.82
C ALA A 83 -81.88 0.18 43.86
N PHE A 84 -83.00 0.80 44.23
CA PHE A 84 -83.62 1.89 43.48
C PHE A 84 -82.68 3.09 43.35
N LEU A 85 -82.02 3.50 44.44
CA LEU A 85 -81.03 4.57 44.41
C LEU A 85 -79.87 4.26 43.46
N LEU A 86 -79.29 3.05 43.52
CA LEU A 86 -78.21 2.64 42.62
C LEU A 86 -78.67 2.58 41.15
N ALA A 87 -79.88 2.11 40.89
CA ALA A 87 -80.47 2.12 39.55
C ALA A 87 -80.67 3.56 39.03
N PHE A 88 -81.08 4.48 39.89
CA PHE A 88 -81.19 5.90 39.55
C PHE A 88 -79.82 6.50 39.19
N LEU A 89 -78.78 6.21 39.99
CA LEU A 89 -77.41 6.64 39.67
C LEU A 89 -76.94 6.07 38.32
N LYS A 90 -77.34 4.83 37.98
CA LYS A 90 -77.00 4.21 36.70
C LYS A 90 -77.56 4.96 35.50
N LEU A 91 -78.80 5.47 35.61
CA LEU A 91 -79.41 6.27 34.55
C LEU A 91 -78.69 7.61 34.37
N LEU A 92 -78.25 8.24 35.48
CA LEU A 92 -77.53 9.52 35.46
C LEU A 92 -76.13 9.43 34.82
N GLU A 93 -75.53 8.25 34.71
CA GLU A 93 -74.25 8.11 34.02
C GLU A 93 -74.31 8.47 32.55
N THR A 94 -75.47 8.26 31.89
CA THR A 94 -75.63 8.59 30.47
C THR A 94 -75.56 10.09 30.25
N THR A 95 -76.28 10.86 31.08
CA THR A 95 -76.26 12.33 31.01
C THR A 95 -74.90 12.88 31.40
N LYS A 96 -74.25 12.30 32.43
CA LYS A 96 -72.88 12.63 32.81
C LYS A 96 -71.89 12.38 31.67
N ALA A 97 -71.96 11.23 31.00
CA ALA A 97 -71.08 10.88 29.89
C ALA A 97 -71.23 11.87 28.72
N LEU A 98 -72.46 12.21 28.34
CA LEU A 98 -72.74 13.20 27.30
C LEU A 98 -72.26 14.60 27.70
N PHE A 99 -72.52 15.03 28.93
CA PHE A 99 -72.09 16.33 29.45
C PHE A 99 -70.57 16.45 29.43
N ASN A 100 -69.87 15.39 29.79
CA ASN A 100 -68.41 15.34 29.77
C ASN A 100 -67.79 15.32 28.35
N THR A 101 -68.58 15.16 27.28
CA THR A 101 -68.09 15.40 25.90
C THR A 101 -68.09 16.87 25.51
N PHE A 102 -68.78 17.73 26.28
CA PHE A 102 -68.98 19.14 25.92
C PHE A 102 -67.66 19.93 25.81
N PRO A 103 -66.66 19.81 26.72
CA PRO A 103 -65.41 20.56 26.59
C PRO A 103 -64.64 20.27 25.31
N ALA A 104 -64.52 18.99 24.93
CA ALA A 104 -63.82 18.58 23.72
C ALA A 104 -64.52 19.11 22.46
N ARG A 105 -65.86 19.08 22.44
CA ARG A 105 -66.67 19.66 21.36
C ARG A 105 -66.55 21.17 21.30
N HIS A 106 -66.61 21.85 22.44
CA HIS A 106 -66.46 23.30 22.53
C HIS A 106 -65.06 23.75 22.07
N ARG A 107 -64.01 23.03 22.46
CA ARG A 107 -62.64 23.26 21.98
C ARG A 107 -62.53 23.09 20.46
N ASN A 108 -63.15 22.05 19.90
CA ASN A 108 -63.19 21.85 18.45
C ASN A 108 -63.97 22.96 17.74
N LEU A 109 -65.13 23.37 18.25
CA LEU A 109 -65.90 24.51 17.74
C LEU A 109 -65.03 25.78 17.70
N TYR A 110 -64.35 26.08 18.80
CA TYR A 110 -63.51 27.26 18.91
C TYR A 110 -62.35 27.24 17.90
N TYR A 111 -61.56 26.16 17.87
CA TYR A 111 -60.40 26.11 16.98
C TYR A 111 -60.75 25.93 15.51
N ARG A 112 -61.73 25.09 15.18
CA ARG A 112 -62.03 24.74 13.78
C ARG A 112 -63.06 25.66 13.15
N GLU A 113 -64.17 25.95 13.86
CA GLU A 113 -65.28 26.72 13.29
C GLU A 113 -65.11 28.23 13.48
N LEU A 114 -64.61 28.68 14.65
CA LEU A 114 -64.44 30.12 14.93
C LEU A 114 -63.08 30.64 14.47
N LEU A 115 -61.98 29.94 14.79
CA LEU A 115 -60.62 30.34 14.38
C LEU A 115 -60.19 29.80 13.01
N GLY A 116 -60.93 28.85 12.44
CA GLY A 116 -60.63 28.29 11.11
C GLY A 116 -59.36 27.43 11.05
N LEU A 117 -58.83 26.96 12.19
CA LEU A 117 -57.65 26.10 12.21
C LEU A 117 -57.97 24.73 11.60
N LYS A 118 -57.09 24.29 10.71
CA LYS A 118 -57.16 22.98 10.06
C LYS A 118 -56.01 22.10 10.54
N PRO A 119 -56.22 20.78 10.69
CA PRO A 119 -55.11 19.84 10.81
C PRO A 119 -54.13 20.02 9.64
N ARG A 120 -52.84 19.82 9.89
CA ARG A 120 -51.84 19.83 8.82
C ARG A 120 -52.05 18.59 7.94
N ASP A 121 -51.90 18.79 6.65
CA ASP A 121 -51.88 17.69 5.70
C ASP A 121 -50.66 16.79 5.94
N ALA A 122 -50.78 15.52 5.54
CA ALA A 122 -49.65 14.61 5.55
C ALA A 122 -48.55 15.13 4.60
N GLN A 123 -47.30 15.12 5.06
CA GLN A 123 -46.15 15.45 4.24
C GLN A 123 -45.56 14.14 3.69
N ALA A 124 -45.39 14.07 2.38
CA ALA A 124 -44.72 12.94 1.74
C ALA A 124 -43.25 12.88 2.19
N ASP A 125 -42.76 11.67 2.39
CA ASP A 125 -41.35 11.37 2.62
C ASP A 125 -40.57 11.36 1.30
N GLN A 126 -39.24 11.45 1.41
CA GLN A 126 -38.32 11.45 0.29
C GLN A 126 -37.25 10.38 0.51
N VAL A 127 -36.85 9.69 -0.56
CA VAL A 127 -35.86 8.62 -0.53
C VAL A 127 -34.82 8.81 -1.65
N ALA A 128 -33.60 8.34 -1.42
CA ALA A 128 -32.58 8.26 -2.45
C ALA A 128 -32.69 6.93 -3.21
N ILE A 129 -32.66 6.99 -4.54
CA ILE A 129 -32.75 5.82 -5.42
C ILE A 129 -31.46 5.75 -6.26
N GLY A 130 -30.75 4.62 -6.19
CA GLY A 130 -29.65 4.30 -7.09
C GLY A 130 -30.18 3.70 -8.40
N ILE A 131 -29.72 4.21 -9.54
CA ILE A 131 -30.12 3.73 -10.87
C ILE A 131 -28.89 3.18 -11.57
N THR A 132 -28.86 1.87 -11.79
CA THR A 132 -27.82 1.18 -12.56
C THR A 132 -28.38 0.80 -13.93
N LEU A 133 -27.66 1.14 -15.00
CA LEU A 133 -28.05 0.76 -16.35
C LEU A 133 -27.51 -0.63 -16.70
N ASN A 134 -28.23 -1.33 -17.57
CA ASN A 134 -27.73 -2.55 -18.21
C ASN A 134 -26.55 -2.21 -19.15
N SER A 135 -25.69 -3.19 -19.40
CA SER A 135 -24.47 -3.03 -20.21
C SER A 135 -24.73 -2.64 -21.68
N ASP A 136 -25.95 -2.85 -22.18
CA ASP A 136 -26.39 -2.51 -23.54
C ASP A 136 -26.76 -1.03 -23.73
N ARG A 137 -26.85 -0.25 -22.65
CA ARG A 137 -27.24 1.17 -22.68
C ARG A 137 -26.23 2.05 -21.97
N ILE A 138 -25.60 2.95 -22.73
CA ILE A 138 -24.60 3.90 -22.22
C ILE A 138 -25.28 4.97 -21.33
N GLU A 139 -26.45 5.47 -21.75
CA GLU A 139 -27.21 6.50 -21.05
C GLU A 139 -28.73 6.27 -21.15
N TYR A 140 -29.46 6.77 -20.16
CA TYR A 140 -30.92 6.76 -20.15
C TYR A 140 -31.49 7.96 -19.38
N LEU A 141 -32.40 8.71 -20.01
CA LEU A 141 -33.12 9.79 -19.36
C LEU A 141 -34.28 9.22 -18.53
N VAL A 142 -34.23 9.41 -17.22
CA VAL A 142 -35.35 9.20 -16.30
C VAL A 142 -36.14 10.51 -16.18
N PRO A 143 -37.33 10.62 -16.78
CA PRO A 143 -38.10 11.85 -16.74
C PRO A 143 -38.62 12.14 -15.32
N LYS A 144 -38.78 13.43 -15.03
CA LYS A 144 -39.58 13.90 -13.89
C LYS A 144 -40.98 13.27 -13.97
N GLY A 145 -41.48 12.78 -12.84
CA GLY A 145 -42.77 12.09 -12.80
C GLY A 145 -42.69 10.57 -12.95
N THR A 146 -41.51 9.99 -13.19
CA THR A 146 -41.32 8.53 -13.20
C THR A 146 -41.70 7.95 -11.84
N ARG A 147 -42.52 6.90 -11.85
CA ARG A 147 -43.01 6.23 -10.64
C ARG A 147 -42.15 5.01 -10.32
N PHE A 148 -41.77 4.86 -9.06
CA PHE A 148 -41.04 3.73 -8.51
C PHE A 148 -41.92 2.99 -7.51
N ASP A 149 -41.99 1.67 -7.61
CA ASP A 149 -42.76 0.83 -6.69
C ASP A 149 -42.06 0.75 -5.32
N ALA A 150 -42.85 0.87 -4.25
CA ALA A 150 -42.38 0.79 -2.87
C ALA A 150 -43.18 -0.21 -2.01
N GLY A 151 -43.90 -1.13 -2.66
CA GLY A 151 -44.69 -2.16 -1.98
C GLY A 151 -46.04 -1.63 -1.49
N HIS A 152 -46.48 -2.07 -0.31
CA HIS A 152 -47.80 -1.72 0.25
C HIS A 152 -47.69 -1.25 1.70
N ASP A 153 -48.60 -0.37 2.12
CA ASP A 153 -48.73 0.05 3.52
C ASP A 153 -49.42 -1.02 4.39
N SER A 154 -49.53 -0.75 5.70
CA SER A 154 -50.19 -1.66 6.66
C SER A 154 -51.70 -1.83 6.45
N ALA A 155 -52.32 -0.97 5.64
CA ALA A 155 -53.72 -1.08 5.23
C ALA A 155 -53.89 -1.78 3.87
N GLY A 156 -52.78 -2.16 3.21
CA GLY A 156 -52.78 -2.83 1.91
C GLY A 156 -52.84 -1.90 0.71
N ASN A 157 -52.61 -0.59 0.88
CA ASN A 157 -52.55 0.36 -0.24
C ASN A 157 -51.15 0.38 -0.87
N PRO A 158 -51.02 0.44 -2.21
CA PRO A 158 -49.73 0.50 -2.86
C PRO A 158 -49.01 1.83 -2.59
N LEU A 159 -47.71 1.76 -2.32
CA LEU A 159 -46.83 2.90 -2.13
C LEU A 159 -45.99 3.14 -3.39
N GLN A 160 -45.87 4.40 -3.79
CA GLN A 160 -45.11 4.80 -4.98
C GLN A 160 -44.32 6.07 -4.69
N TYR A 161 -43.04 6.08 -5.06
CA TYR A 161 -42.24 7.30 -5.10
C TYR A 161 -42.20 7.86 -6.52
N VAL A 162 -42.00 9.17 -6.64
CA VAL A 162 -41.98 9.87 -7.91
C VAL A 162 -40.69 10.66 -8.06
N SER A 163 -40.04 10.57 -9.22
CA SER A 163 -38.87 11.40 -9.51
C SER A 163 -39.26 12.89 -9.55
N GLU A 164 -38.60 13.72 -8.74
CA GLU A 164 -38.87 15.16 -8.66
C GLU A 164 -38.21 15.96 -9.80
N SER A 165 -37.22 15.38 -10.47
CA SER A 165 -36.42 15.99 -11.55
C SER A 165 -36.14 15.02 -12.70
N ASN A 166 -35.68 15.55 -13.82
CA ASN A 166 -35.12 14.74 -14.91
C ASN A 166 -33.70 14.32 -14.52
N VAL A 167 -33.37 13.04 -14.61
CA VAL A 167 -32.03 12.50 -14.33
C VAL A 167 -31.52 11.77 -15.56
N LEU A 168 -30.36 12.17 -16.09
CA LEU A 168 -29.67 11.41 -17.12
C LEU A 168 -28.75 10.40 -16.43
N ALA A 169 -29.19 9.15 -16.35
CA ALA A 169 -28.39 8.05 -15.81
C ALA A 169 -27.37 7.59 -16.85
N ASN A 170 -26.22 7.12 -16.39
CA ASN A 170 -25.16 6.54 -17.22
C ASN A 170 -24.58 5.28 -16.53
N GLN A 171 -23.59 4.65 -17.16
CA GLN A 171 -22.90 3.46 -16.64
C GLN A 171 -21.80 3.77 -15.59
N GLY A 172 -21.72 5.00 -15.10
CA GLY A 172 -20.74 5.38 -14.09
C GLY A 172 -20.97 4.66 -12.77
N GLU A 173 -19.92 4.05 -12.24
CA GLU A 173 -19.94 3.37 -10.94
C GLU A 173 -18.77 3.85 -10.08
N LEU A 174 -18.99 3.94 -8.77
CA LEU A 174 -17.91 4.15 -7.81
C LEU A 174 -17.14 2.83 -7.65
N THR A 175 -16.04 2.69 -8.36
CA THR A 175 -15.24 1.45 -8.36
C THR A 175 -14.28 1.35 -7.20
N ASP A 176 -13.82 2.48 -6.68
CA ASP A 176 -12.79 2.54 -5.66
C ASP A 176 -12.98 3.80 -4.78
N LEU A 177 -12.66 3.67 -3.50
CA LEU A 177 -12.54 4.77 -2.56
C LEU A 177 -11.26 4.55 -1.77
N ARG A 178 -10.37 5.54 -1.78
CA ARG A 178 -9.09 5.50 -1.07
C ARG A 178 -8.85 6.80 -0.32
N TRP A 179 -8.09 6.75 0.78
CA TRP A 179 -7.63 7.96 1.45
C TRP A 179 -6.28 7.81 2.13
N CYS A 180 -5.56 8.93 2.25
CA CYS A 180 -4.36 9.05 3.05
C CYS A 180 -4.63 9.89 4.31
N ARG A 181 -4.03 9.51 5.44
CA ARG A 181 -4.06 10.30 6.67
C ARG A 181 -2.65 10.40 7.27
N LYS A 182 -2.36 11.53 7.91
CA LYS A 182 -1.12 11.72 8.65
C LYS A 182 -1.19 10.98 9.99
N GLU A 183 -0.13 10.27 10.36
CA GLU A 183 0.01 9.60 11.66
C GLU A 183 1.45 9.75 12.18
N GLY A 184 1.62 10.54 13.24
CA GLY A 184 2.95 10.97 13.69
C GLY A 184 3.66 11.79 12.59
N ASP A 185 4.90 11.41 12.31
CA ASP A 185 5.71 12.01 11.24
C ASP A 185 5.50 11.33 9.87
N GLY A 186 4.72 10.24 9.82
CA GLY A 186 4.42 9.49 8.60
C GLY A 186 2.99 9.65 8.11
N TRP A 187 2.64 8.89 7.07
CA TRP A 187 1.29 8.81 6.54
C TRP A 187 0.86 7.36 6.38
N LYS A 188 -0.45 7.12 6.48
CA LYS A 188 -1.07 5.84 6.22
C LYS A 188 -2.12 5.97 5.12
N SER A 189 -2.14 5.03 4.20
CA SER A 189 -3.18 4.88 3.20
C SER A 189 -4.20 3.82 3.61
N ALA A 190 -5.43 3.96 3.16
CA ALA A 190 -6.47 2.97 3.33
C ALA A 190 -7.36 2.90 2.08
N ILE A 191 -7.88 1.70 1.81
CA ILE A 191 -8.73 1.37 0.66
C ILE A 191 -10.03 0.76 1.22
N PRO A 192 -11.02 1.56 1.60
CA PRO A 192 -12.33 1.07 2.07
C PRO A 192 -13.24 0.45 0.99
N LEU A 193 -13.00 0.68 -0.30
CA LEU A 193 -13.76 0.12 -1.42
C LEU A 193 -12.80 -0.08 -2.59
N ASN A 194 -12.78 -1.26 -3.21
CA ASN A 194 -12.10 -1.50 -4.48
C ASN A 194 -12.72 -2.75 -5.11
N LEU A 195 -13.49 -2.57 -6.18
CA LEU A 195 -14.21 -3.66 -6.84
C LEU A 195 -13.28 -4.67 -7.53
N ALA A 196 -12.12 -4.24 -8.04
CA ALA A 196 -11.16 -5.14 -8.70
C ALA A 196 -10.53 -6.13 -7.72
N ASP A 197 -10.28 -5.67 -6.48
CA ASP A 197 -9.70 -6.48 -5.40
C ASP A 197 -10.77 -7.14 -4.50
N ASN A 198 -12.05 -7.09 -4.87
CA ASN A 198 -13.20 -7.57 -4.08
C ASN A 198 -13.30 -6.96 -2.66
N ILE A 199 -12.88 -5.72 -2.49
CA ILE A 199 -13.02 -4.96 -1.23
C ILE A 199 -14.36 -4.22 -1.26
N VAL A 200 -15.28 -4.59 -0.37
CA VAL A 200 -16.64 -4.02 -0.30
C VAL A 200 -16.73 -2.96 0.80
N PHE A 201 -17.44 -1.86 0.51
CA PHE A 201 -17.69 -0.79 1.48
C PHE A 201 -18.61 -1.27 2.63
N PRO A 202 -18.31 -0.96 3.90
CA PRO A 202 -19.11 -1.44 5.03
C PRO A 202 -20.56 -0.93 5.03
N GLU A 203 -21.54 -1.81 5.27
CA GLU A 203 -22.99 -1.46 5.28
C GLU A 203 -23.35 -0.37 6.29
N ASN A 204 -22.73 -0.39 7.48
CA ASN A 204 -22.96 0.61 8.53
C ASN A 204 -22.15 1.90 8.31
N GLY A 205 -21.49 2.04 7.16
CA GLY A 205 -20.57 3.12 6.86
C GLY A 205 -19.25 3.03 7.61
N ILE A 206 -18.39 4.02 7.37
CA ILE A 206 -17.06 4.12 7.96
C ILE A 206 -16.75 5.57 8.34
N GLN A 207 -16.06 5.77 9.46
CA GLN A 207 -15.50 7.07 9.77
C GLN A 207 -14.32 7.33 8.85
N LEU A 208 -14.45 8.33 7.97
CA LEU A 208 -13.37 8.74 7.07
C LEU A 208 -12.11 9.08 7.87
N PHE A 209 -10.95 8.64 7.37
CA PHE A 209 -9.64 8.86 8.00
C PHE A 209 -9.51 8.29 9.43
N SER A 210 -10.36 7.33 9.82
CA SER A 210 -10.31 6.75 11.17
C SER A 210 -8.98 6.02 11.41
N PRO A 211 -8.37 6.18 12.61
CA PRO A 211 -7.17 5.45 12.96
C PRO A 211 -7.41 3.96 13.20
N LYS A 212 -8.67 3.56 13.40
CA LYS A 212 -9.06 2.16 13.62
C LYS A 212 -8.98 1.31 12.35
N LEU A 213 -8.96 1.93 11.16
CA LEU A 213 -8.71 1.19 9.94
C LEU A 213 -7.21 0.89 9.84
N ASN A 214 -6.88 -0.39 9.69
CA ASN A 214 -5.51 -0.84 9.44
C ASN A 214 -5.05 -0.27 8.10
N GLY A 215 -4.35 0.86 8.15
CA GLY A 215 -3.74 1.48 6.98
C GLY A 215 -2.31 1.01 6.80
N VAL A 216 -1.89 0.91 5.53
CA VAL A 216 -0.50 0.61 5.17
C VAL A 216 0.31 1.91 5.23
N PRO A 217 1.55 1.90 5.73
CA PRO A 217 2.43 3.08 5.66
C PRO A 217 2.60 3.54 4.21
N VAL A 218 2.45 4.84 3.99
CA VAL A 218 2.73 5.45 2.69
C VAL A 218 4.22 5.61 2.55
N LEU A 219 4.80 4.93 1.57
CA LEU A 219 6.19 5.15 1.18
C LEU A 219 6.25 6.41 0.32
N TYR A 220 7.02 7.39 0.78
CA TYR A 220 7.39 8.55 -0.03
C TYR A 220 8.68 8.24 -0.74
N GLY A 221 8.63 8.16 -2.07
CA GLY A 221 9.83 7.82 -2.80
C GLY A 221 9.63 7.69 -4.27
N TYR A 222 10.40 6.79 -4.85
CA TYR A 222 10.61 6.66 -6.27
C TYR A 222 10.57 5.20 -6.69
N LEU A 223 9.91 4.95 -7.80
CA LEU A 223 10.17 3.79 -8.62
C LEU A 223 11.14 4.23 -9.72
N ILE A 224 12.26 3.56 -9.86
CA ILE A 224 13.35 3.98 -10.74
C ILE A 224 13.63 2.84 -11.70
N THR A 225 13.57 3.09 -13.00
CA THR A 225 13.86 2.09 -14.03
C THR A 225 15.20 2.44 -14.67
N SER A 226 16.11 1.47 -14.82
CA SER A 226 17.37 1.67 -15.57
C SER A 226 17.91 0.34 -16.11
N PRO A 227 18.36 0.27 -17.37
CA PRO A 227 19.05 -0.92 -17.88
C PRO A 227 20.36 -1.20 -17.14
N LEU A 228 21.00 -0.19 -16.55
CA LEU A 228 22.25 -0.36 -15.79
C LEU A 228 22.05 -1.14 -14.49
N PHE A 229 20.82 -1.31 -14.03
CA PHE A 229 20.53 -2.14 -12.87
C PHE A 229 20.65 -3.63 -13.15
N ALA A 230 20.76 -4.07 -14.41
CA ALA A 230 20.86 -5.48 -14.80
C ALA A 230 22.22 -6.10 -14.41
N MET A 231 22.47 -6.23 -13.11
CA MET A 231 23.72 -6.74 -12.54
C MET A 231 23.47 -8.16 -12.02
N LEU A 232 23.99 -9.15 -12.74
CA LEU A 232 23.63 -10.55 -12.54
C LEU A 232 24.41 -11.23 -11.40
N ALA A 233 25.61 -10.76 -11.08
CA ALA A 233 26.46 -11.37 -10.06
C ALA A 233 27.41 -10.37 -9.39
N GLY A 234 28.06 -10.81 -8.31
CA GLY A 234 29.05 -10.03 -7.57
C GLY A 234 28.43 -9.15 -6.49
N GLU A 235 29.29 -8.47 -5.72
CA GLU A 235 28.85 -7.46 -4.77
C GLU A 235 28.41 -6.23 -5.56
N ARG A 236 27.14 -5.85 -5.41
CA ARG A 236 26.51 -4.80 -6.22
C ARG A 236 26.20 -3.61 -5.34
N SER A 237 26.57 -2.43 -5.81
CA SER A 237 26.21 -1.18 -5.16
C SER A 237 25.62 -0.20 -6.15
N ILE A 238 24.59 0.51 -5.69
CA ILE A 238 23.91 1.57 -6.43
C ILE A 238 24.01 2.81 -5.56
N LYS A 239 24.70 3.83 -6.07
CA LYS A 239 24.79 5.13 -5.44
C LYS A 239 23.77 6.06 -6.07
N ILE A 240 22.83 6.52 -5.26
CA ILE A 240 21.78 7.46 -5.64
C ILE A 240 22.17 8.85 -5.12
N THR A 241 22.46 9.77 -6.02
CA THR A 241 22.72 11.18 -5.68
C THR A 241 21.41 11.95 -5.68
N LEU A 242 21.13 12.64 -4.59
CA LEU A 242 19.95 13.46 -4.35
C LEU A 242 20.26 14.92 -4.69
N ALA A 243 19.21 15.69 -5.02
CA ALA A 243 19.34 17.11 -5.35
C ALA A 243 19.77 17.97 -4.15
N ASP A 244 19.41 17.53 -2.94
CA ASP A 244 19.70 18.20 -1.68
C ASP A 244 20.16 17.19 -0.63
N LYS A 245 20.89 17.68 0.38
CA LYS A 245 21.23 16.87 1.55
C LYS A 245 19.94 16.43 2.25
N TRP A 246 19.83 15.13 2.52
CA TRP A 246 18.66 14.58 3.20
C TRP A 246 18.95 14.37 4.68
N ALA A 247 18.13 14.95 5.57
CA ALA A 247 18.35 14.89 7.02
C ALA A 247 17.82 13.60 7.70
N GLY A 248 17.12 12.73 6.96
CA GLY A 248 16.52 11.53 7.53
C GLY A 248 17.51 10.41 7.87
N ASN A 249 17.03 9.39 8.56
CA ASN A 249 17.82 8.25 9.02
C ASN A 249 17.75 7.09 8.01
N ASP A 250 18.87 6.44 7.73
CA ASP A 250 18.94 5.32 6.78
C ASP A 250 18.12 4.11 7.23
N CYS A 251 17.94 3.91 8.54
CA CYS A 251 17.07 2.86 9.09
C CYS A 251 15.57 3.02 8.73
N HIS A 252 15.17 4.19 8.21
CA HIS A 252 13.81 4.45 7.73
C HIS A 252 13.67 4.38 6.21
N VAL A 253 14.78 4.16 5.49
CA VAL A 253 14.78 4.00 4.04
C VAL A 253 14.49 2.54 3.69
N THR A 254 13.51 2.34 2.83
CA THR A 254 13.24 1.04 2.20
C THR A 254 13.75 1.09 0.77
N ALA A 255 14.65 0.18 0.42
CA ALA A 255 15.15 0.02 -0.93
C ALA A 255 14.97 -1.45 -1.36
N LYS A 256 14.27 -1.66 -2.48
CA LYS A 256 14.02 -2.98 -3.06
C LYS A 256 14.25 -2.94 -4.56
N ILE A 257 14.81 -3.98 -5.14
CA ILE A 257 15.08 -4.07 -6.58
C ILE A 257 14.55 -5.36 -7.18
N SER A 258 14.11 -5.33 -8.43
CA SER A 258 13.44 -6.47 -9.08
C SER A 258 14.40 -7.63 -9.35
N SER A 259 13.89 -8.85 -9.18
CA SER A 259 14.55 -10.11 -9.54
C SER A 259 13.46 -11.08 -10.03
N GLY A 260 13.07 -10.95 -11.29
CA GLY A 260 11.95 -11.71 -11.86
C GLY A 260 10.66 -11.47 -11.09
N ASP A 261 10.14 -12.51 -10.44
CA ASP A 261 8.86 -12.52 -9.74
C ASP A 261 8.90 -12.01 -8.28
N HIS A 262 10.07 -11.60 -7.76
CA HIS A 262 10.23 -11.16 -6.38
C HIS A 262 11.15 -9.94 -6.22
N TRP A 263 11.06 -9.29 -5.05
CA TRP A 263 11.87 -8.14 -4.67
C TRP A 263 13.09 -8.54 -3.85
N LEU A 264 14.28 -8.11 -4.26
CA LEU A 264 15.50 -8.16 -3.44
C LEU A 264 15.59 -6.93 -2.55
N SER A 265 15.86 -7.13 -1.26
CA SER A 265 16.00 -6.03 -0.31
C SER A 265 17.43 -5.53 -0.27
N LEU A 266 17.62 -4.23 -0.49
CA LEU A 266 18.93 -3.59 -0.50
C LEU A 266 19.25 -3.02 0.88
N SER A 267 20.46 -3.27 1.36
CA SER A 267 20.97 -2.59 2.55
C SER A 267 21.30 -1.13 2.20
N VAL A 268 20.83 -0.19 3.02
CA VAL A 268 21.04 1.23 2.81
C VAL A 268 22.13 1.72 3.75
N LYS A 269 23.12 2.43 3.21
CA LYS A 269 24.15 3.12 3.98
C LYS A 269 24.12 4.60 3.63
N LYS A 270 24.09 5.44 4.66
CA LYS A 270 24.20 6.89 4.53
C LYS A 270 25.40 7.40 5.32
N GLU A 271 26.26 8.17 4.68
CA GLU A 271 27.32 8.91 5.36
C GLU A 271 26.81 10.25 5.91
N LYS A 272 27.45 10.78 6.96
CA LYS A 272 27.06 12.08 7.53
C LYS A 272 27.35 13.20 6.52
N ASP A 273 26.39 14.13 6.40
CA ASP A 273 26.49 15.32 5.56
C ASP A 273 26.65 15.11 4.04
N THR A 274 26.38 13.91 3.54
CA THR A 274 26.37 13.61 2.10
C THR A 274 25.00 13.86 1.46
N ASP A 275 25.03 14.06 0.14
CA ASP A 275 23.87 14.18 -0.73
C ASP A 275 23.54 12.86 -1.44
N TYR A 276 24.12 11.73 -1.01
CA TYR A 276 23.91 10.44 -1.67
C TYR A 276 23.56 9.33 -0.68
N LEU A 277 22.84 8.32 -1.19
CA LEU A 277 22.55 7.06 -0.52
C LEU A 277 23.27 5.93 -1.25
N MET A 278 23.90 5.02 -0.50
CA MET A 278 24.50 3.83 -1.05
C MET A 278 23.60 2.63 -0.76
N LEU A 279 23.15 1.96 -1.82
CA LEU A 279 22.32 0.76 -1.76
C LEU A 279 23.19 -0.44 -2.09
N CYS A 280 23.26 -1.44 -1.23
CA CYS A 280 24.17 -2.57 -1.39
C CYS A 280 23.44 -3.92 -1.38
N LEU A 281 23.89 -4.83 -2.24
CA LEU A 281 23.48 -6.21 -2.37
C LEU A 281 24.72 -7.12 -2.34
N SER A 282 24.66 -8.23 -1.60
CA SER A 282 25.81 -9.13 -1.39
C SER A 282 26.09 -9.97 -2.63
N ALA A 283 27.24 -10.64 -2.74
CA ALA A 283 27.54 -11.51 -3.89
C ALA A 283 26.65 -12.76 -4.00
N ASN A 284 25.96 -13.16 -2.93
CA ASN A 284 25.17 -14.38 -2.87
C ASN A 284 23.67 -14.17 -3.13
N ASP A 285 23.21 -12.91 -3.19
CA ASP A 285 21.81 -12.63 -3.51
C ASP A 285 21.54 -12.87 -5.00
N ASP A 286 20.29 -13.20 -5.33
CA ASP A 286 19.83 -13.48 -6.69
C ASP A 286 20.16 -12.36 -7.70
N PRO A 287 20.21 -12.68 -9.00
CA PRO A 287 20.53 -11.71 -10.06
C PRO A 287 19.48 -10.60 -10.14
N ILE A 288 19.91 -9.37 -10.40
CA ILE A 288 18.97 -8.27 -10.65
C ILE A 288 18.48 -8.39 -12.10
N THR A 289 17.20 -8.65 -12.26
CA THR A 289 16.56 -8.90 -13.55
C THR A 289 15.28 -8.08 -13.71
N PRO A 290 14.79 -7.87 -14.94
CA PRO A 290 13.52 -7.21 -15.18
C PRO A 290 12.37 -7.88 -14.39
N PRO A 291 11.40 -7.09 -13.90
CA PRO A 291 10.26 -7.62 -13.17
C PRO A 291 9.37 -8.52 -14.02
N ASP A 292 8.88 -9.60 -13.43
CA ASP A 292 7.84 -10.48 -13.97
C ASP A 292 6.62 -10.42 -13.04
N ASN A 293 5.60 -9.65 -13.45
CA ASN A 293 4.35 -9.45 -12.71
C ASN A 293 4.51 -9.00 -11.24
N LEU A 294 5.55 -8.21 -10.94
CA LEU A 294 5.84 -7.70 -9.59
C LEU A 294 4.83 -6.62 -9.16
N ASP A 295 4.16 -6.82 -8.01
CA ASP A 295 3.16 -5.92 -7.43
C ASP A 295 2.02 -5.54 -8.41
N GLY A 296 1.72 -6.37 -9.42
CA GLY A 296 0.74 -6.04 -10.48
C GLY A 296 1.17 -4.89 -11.39
N MET A 297 2.43 -4.46 -11.33
CA MET A 297 2.98 -3.41 -12.18
C MET A 297 3.20 -3.95 -13.59
N THR A 298 2.73 -3.20 -14.58
CA THR A 298 3.01 -3.46 -16.00
C THR A 298 3.96 -2.39 -16.52
N PHE A 299 5.01 -2.82 -17.23
CA PHE A 299 5.99 -1.91 -17.83
C PHE A 299 5.94 -2.10 -19.35
N ASP A 300 5.79 -0.98 -20.07
CA ASP A 300 5.93 -1.00 -21.53
C ASP A 300 7.36 -1.42 -21.91
N ALA A 301 7.48 -2.20 -22.97
CA ALA A 301 8.77 -2.70 -23.42
C ALA A 301 9.73 -1.56 -23.82
N PRO A 302 11.06 -1.69 -23.60
CA PRO A 302 11.74 -2.85 -23.03
C PRO A 302 11.64 -2.91 -21.50
N VAL A 303 11.36 -4.11 -20.97
CA VAL A 303 11.31 -4.35 -19.52
C VAL A 303 12.75 -4.35 -18.99
N VAL A 304 13.09 -3.31 -18.22
CA VAL A 304 14.38 -3.17 -17.52
C VAL A 304 14.19 -3.39 -16.03
N PRO A 305 15.25 -3.69 -15.25
CA PRO A 305 15.11 -3.82 -13.81
C PRO A 305 14.64 -2.52 -13.14
N VAL A 306 13.95 -2.69 -12.02
CA VAL A 306 13.23 -1.63 -11.33
C VAL A 306 13.64 -1.55 -9.87
N LEU A 307 13.98 -0.36 -9.41
CA LEU A 307 14.34 -0.04 -8.04
C LEU A 307 13.22 0.74 -7.37
N LYS A 308 12.63 0.19 -6.32
CA LYS A 308 11.67 0.83 -5.42
C LYS A 308 12.42 1.40 -4.22
N LEU A 309 12.55 2.71 -4.16
CA LEU A 309 13.23 3.45 -3.10
C LEU A 309 12.23 4.35 -2.39
N GLY A 310 12.22 4.40 -1.06
CA GLY A 310 11.35 5.31 -0.34
C GLY A 310 11.65 5.37 1.15
N THR A 311 10.92 6.22 1.87
CA THR A 311 11.03 6.34 3.32
C THR A 311 9.71 5.92 3.97
N ALA A 312 9.81 5.10 5.02
CA ALA A 312 8.66 4.72 5.85
C ALA A 312 8.37 5.77 6.94
N GLN A 313 9.37 6.56 7.33
CA GLN A 313 9.30 7.59 8.35
C GLN A 313 10.24 8.75 8.03
N GLY A 314 9.93 9.94 8.55
CA GLY A 314 10.79 11.12 8.42
C GLY A 314 10.66 11.83 7.07
N PRO A 315 11.58 12.74 6.74
CA PRO A 315 11.41 13.63 5.59
C PRO A 315 11.41 12.84 4.27
N VAL A 316 10.62 13.32 3.32
CA VAL A 316 10.55 12.79 1.94
C VAL A 316 11.93 12.88 1.29
N LEU A 317 12.28 11.88 0.47
CA LEU A 317 13.51 11.92 -0.31
C LEU A 317 13.47 13.09 -1.31
N PRO A 318 14.54 13.90 -1.41
CA PRO A 318 14.70 14.88 -2.47
C PRO A 318 14.75 14.21 -3.85
N LYS A 319 14.59 15.02 -4.90
CA LYS A 319 14.69 14.55 -6.29
C LYS A 319 16.03 13.85 -6.52
N ILE A 320 16.00 12.76 -7.29
CA ILE A 320 17.21 12.06 -7.71
C ILE A 320 17.86 12.84 -8.85
N LYS A 321 19.16 13.07 -8.75
CA LYS A 321 19.97 13.82 -9.71
C LYS A 321 20.83 12.90 -10.58
N ASP A 322 21.50 11.93 -9.97
CA ASP A 322 22.42 11.03 -10.64
C ASP A 322 22.35 9.62 -10.03
N ILE A 323 22.69 8.62 -10.85
CA ILE A 323 22.79 7.21 -10.45
C ILE A 323 24.14 6.66 -10.91
N GLU A 324 24.87 6.02 -10.01
CA GLU A 324 26.11 5.30 -10.30
C GLU A 324 25.95 3.85 -9.84
N ILE A 325 26.36 2.89 -10.67
CA ILE A 325 26.38 1.47 -10.33
C ILE A 325 27.81 0.98 -10.21
N SER A 326 28.04 0.02 -9.31
CA SER A 326 29.32 -0.64 -9.16
C SER A 326 29.12 -2.12 -8.88
N ILE A 327 29.91 -2.95 -9.56
CA ILE A 327 29.94 -4.40 -9.39
C ILE A 327 31.36 -4.78 -9.02
N ASN A 328 31.54 -5.44 -7.88
CA ASN A 328 32.83 -5.98 -7.44
C ASN A 328 32.80 -7.51 -7.46
N GLY A 329 33.82 -8.10 -8.07
CA GLY A 329 33.90 -9.56 -8.23
C GLY A 329 32.86 -10.10 -9.21
N ASN A 330 32.62 -9.41 -10.34
CA ASN A 330 31.66 -9.86 -11.34
C ASN A 330 32.07 -11.23 -11.93
N ARG A 331 31.29 -12.27 -11.66
CA ARG A 331 31.50 -13.63 -12.18
C ARG A 331 30.81 -13.89 -13.52
N ASN A 332 29.99 -12.96 -13.98
CA ASN A 332 29.28 -13.03 -15.26
C ASN A 332 30.14 -12.56 -16.45
N VAL A 333 31.45 -12.37 -16.23
CA VAL A 333 32.38 -11.96 -17.28
C VAL A 333 32.84 -13.19 -18.06
N HIS A 334 32.53 -13.21 -19.35
CA HIS A 334 33.09 -14.18 -20.28
C HIS A 334 34.56 -13.85 -20.53
N TYR A 335 35.42 -14.84 -20.40
CA TYR A 335 36.87 -14.72 -20.46
C TYR A 335 37.44 -15.79 -21.38
N ALA A 336 38.28 -15.37 -22.33
CA ALA A 336 38.98 -16.31 -23.22
C ALA A 336 40.40 -15.83 -23.51
N SER A 337 41.38 -16.67 -23.17
CA SER A 337 42.75 -16.50 -23.64
C SER A 337 42.85 -16.90 -25.12
N ASP A 338 43.99 -16.59 -25.76
CA ASP A 338 44.26 -17.12 -27.11
C ASP A 338 44.31 -18.67 -27.15
N GLY A 339 44.37 -19.34 -25.99
CA GLY A 339 44.32 -20.78 -25.85
C GLY A 339 42.91 -21.38 -25.74
N GLY A 340 41.87 -20.57 -25.47
CA GLY A 340 40.50 -21.05 -25.33
C GLY A 340 39.66 -20.27 -24.31
N ILE A 341 38.46 -20.80 -24.02
CA ILE A 341 37.57 -20.25 -22.98
C ILE A 341 38.15 -20.58 -21.61
N GLU A 342 38.18 -19.59 -20.73
CA GLU A 342 38.73 -19.66 -19.37
C GLU A 342 37.64 -19.24 -18.37
N GLN A 343 37.89 -19.39 -17.06
CA GLN A 343 37.00 -18.90 -15.99
C GLN A 343 37.75 -17.93 -15.08
N THR A 344 37.10 -16.83 -14.69
CA THR A 344 37.73 -15.75 -13.92
C THR A 344 38.09 -16.15 -12.49
N ASP A 345 37.54 -17.23 -11.95
CA ASP A 345 37.81 -17.74 -10.59
C ASP A 345 38.66 -19.01 -10.57
N THR A 346 39.27 -19.36 -11.71
CA THR A 346 40.13 -20.55 -11.84
C THR A 346 41.53 -20.19 -12.34
N ALA A 347 42.45 -21.13 -12.15
CA ALA A 347 43.82 -20.95 -12.63
C ALA A 347 43.87 -20.93 -14.16
N SER A 348 44.49 -19.90 -14.74
CA SER A 348 44.62 -19.73 -16.19
C SER A 348 45.93 -19.05 -16.57
N PHE A 349 46.25 -19.11 -17.87
CA PHE A 349 47.43 -18.48 -18.46
C PHE A 349 46.98 -17.36 -19.41
N PRO A 350 46.75 -16.13 -18.93
CA PRO A 350 46.17 -15.04 -19.72
C PRO A 350 46.94 -14.73 -21.01
N PHE A 351 48.25 -14.96 -21.01
CA PHE A 351 49.13 -14.75 -22.17
C PHE A 351 49.65 -16.06 -22.78
N GLY A 352 49.02 -17.20 -22.44
CA GLY A 352 49.48 -18.53 -22.82
C GLY A 352 50.65 -19.06 -21.97
N GLN A 353 50.96 -20.35 -22.14
CA GLN A 353 52.05 -21.02 -21.40
C GLN A 353 53.45 -20.64 -21.92
N LEU A 354 53.52 -20.18 -23.18
CA LEU A 354 54.72 -19.63 -23.81
C LEU A 354 54.38 -18.22 -24.31
N PRO A 355 54.30 -17.23 -23.40
CA PRO A 355 53.87 -15.88 -23.73
C PRO A 355 54.80 -15.23 -24.76
N SER A 356 54.19 -14.62 -25.77
CA SER A 356 54.86 -13.86 -26.82
C SER A 356 54.17 -12.50 -27.00
N LEU A 357 54.85 -11.55 -27.64
CA LEU A 357 54.25 -10.24 -27.91
C LEU A 357 52.98 -10.39 -28.77
N GLY A 358 51.92 -9.68 -28.39
CA GLY A 358 50.59 -9.78 -29.01
C GLY A 358 49.70 -10.90 -28.47
N ALA A 359 50.26 -11.86 -27.70
CA ALA A 359 49.47 -12.83 -26.96
C ALA A 359 48.61 -12.10 -25.93
N GLY A 360 47.39 -12.59 -25.72
CA GLY A 360 46.42 -11.89 -24.91
C GLY A 360 45.18 -12.69 -24.62
N PHE A 361 44.21 -11.96 -24.07
CA PHE A 361 42.91 -12.50 -23.76
C PHE A 361 41.82 -11.47 -23.99
N ASN A 362 40.60 -11.96 -24.18
CA ASN A 362 39.42 -11.17 -24.42
C ASN A 362 38.44 -11.35 -23.26
N LEU A 363 37.76 -10.26 -22.91
CA LEU A 363 36.74 -10.23 -21.89
C LEU A 363 35.50 -9.52 -22.42
N VAL A 364 34.33 -9.98 -21.97
CA VAL A 364 33.07 -9.28 -22.21
C VAL A 364 32.07 -9.61 -21.11
N ALA A 365 31.22 -8.66 -20.75
CA ALA A 365 30.09 -8.90 -19.85
C ALA A 365 28.87 -8.10 -20.33
N PRO A 366 27.64 -8.65 -20.21
CA PRO A 366 26.41 -7.95 -20.59
C PRO A 366 26.30 -6.57 -19.93
N GLU A 367 26.77 -6.42 -18.69
CA GLU A 367 26.64 -5.18 -17.90
C GLU A 367 27.47 -4.02 -18.45
N TRP A 368 28.42 -4.28 -19.35
CA TRP A 368 29.24 -3.25 -19.99
C TRP A 368 28.51 -2.56 -21.12
N TYR A 369 27.51 -3.23 -21.71
CA TYR A 369 26.77 -2.76 -22.87
C TYR A 369 25.77 -1.68 -22.47
N GLY A 370 25.60 -0.69 -23.35
CA GLY A 370 24.78 0.49 -23.06
C GLY A 370 25.42 1.46 -22.07
N THR A 371 26.70 1.30 -21.70
CA THR A 371 27.41 2.26 -20.86
C THR A 371 28.28 3.21 -21.69
N GLU A 372 28.64 4.36 -21.11
CA GLU A 372 29.60 5.29 -21.71
C GLU A 372 30.55 5.81 -20.63
N SER A 373 31.85 5.83 -20.94
CA SER A 373 32.89 6.24 -19.99
C SER A 373 32.89 5.41 -18.69
N ALA A 374 32.46 4.15 -18.76
CA ALA A 374 32.50 3.24 -17.62
C ALA A 374 33.95 2.87 -17.27
N THR A 375 34.20 2.59 -16.00
CA THR A 375 35.51 2.18 -15.48
C THR A 375 35.52 0.68 -15.26
N LEU A 376 36.48 0.00 -15.90
CA LEU A 376 36.75 -1.42 -15.73
C LEU A 376 38.11 -1.59 -15.06
N THR A 377 38.14 -2.20 -13.88
CA THR A 377 39.39 -2.54 -13.18
C THR A 377 39.54 -4.05 -13.15
N MET A 378 40.70 -4.53 -13.59
CA MET A 378 41.08 -5.94 -13.60
C MET A 378 42.23 -6.14 -12.62
N THR A 379 42.09 -7.07 -11.69
CA THR A 379 43.13 -7.35 -10.69
C THR A 379 43.52 -8.84 -10.78
N PRO A 380 44.56 -9.17 -11.57
CA PRO A 380 45.05 -10.52 -11.70
C PRO A 380 45.70 -11.01 -10.39
N GLN A 381 45.32 -12.19 -9.93
CA GLN A 381 45.90 -12.85 -8.77
C GLN A 381 47.06 -13.75 -9.20
N TRP A 382 48.24 -13.16 -9.37
CA TRP A 382 49.42 -13.86 -9.89
C TRP A 382 49.90 -14.99 -8.97
N VAL A 383 50.30 -16.11 -9.59
CA VAL A 383 50.80 -17.30 -8.91
C VAL A 383 52.28 -17.49 -9.23
N GLY A 384 53.07 -17.92 -8.24
CA GLY A 384 54.45 -18.34 -8.46
C GLY A 384 55.41 -17.20 -8.82
N LEU A 385 55.12 -15.97 -8.39
CA LEU A 385 56.01 -14.84 -8.62
C LEU A 385 57.41 -15.09 -8.02
N PRO A 386 58.49 -14.68 -8.71
CA PRO A 386 59.85 -14.75 -8.17
C PRO A 386 59.98 -14.05 -6.81
N LYS A 387 60.84 -14.60 -5.93
CA LYS A 387 61.20 -13.98 -4.64
C LYS A 387 62.27 -12.88 -4.76
N GLU A 388 62.79 -12.68 -5.96
CA GLU A 388 63.71 -11.61 -6.30
C GLU A 388 63.10 -10.79 -7.44
N GLY A 389 63.57 -9.56 -7.65
CA GLY A 389 63.06 -8.71 -8.72
C GLY A 389 63.35 -9.31 -10.09
N PHE A 390 62.50 -9.04 -11.07
CA PHE A 390 62.64 -9.54 -12.43
C PHE A 390 64.00 -9.18 -13.06
N LYS A 391 64.60 -8.04 -12.68
CA LYS A 391 65.97 -7.72 -13.08
C LYS A 391 66.98 -8.79 -12.68
N GLU A 392 66.93 -9.26 -11.44
CA GLU A 392 67.84 -10.30 -10.93
C GLU A 392 67.41 -11.69 -11.42
N TRP A 393 66.11 -11.97 -11.45
CA TRP A 393 65.58 -13.25 -11.94
C TRP A 393 66.00 -13.56 -13.37
N TYR A 394 65.98 -12.56 -14.26
CA TYR A 394 66.36 -12.67 -15.68
C TYR A 394 67.82 -12.30 -15.96
N LYS A 395 68.68 -12.24 -14.94
CA LYS A 395 70.11 -11.95 -15.09
C LYS A 395 70.79 -13.06 -15.89
N GLU A 396 71.43 -12.71 -16.99
CA GLU A 396 72.24 -13.64 -17.78
C GLU A 396 73.71 -13.53 -17.36
N VAL A 397 74.27 -14.62 -16.80
CA VAL A 397 75.70 -14.72 -16.47
C VAL A 397 76.36 -15.71 -17.44
N LYS A 398 77.14 -15.19 -18.38
CA LYS A 398 77.94 -16.03 -19.29
C LYS A 398 79.29 -16.34 -18.65
N LYS A 399 79.81 -17.54 -18.87
CA LYS A 399 81.18 -17.91 -18.49
C LYS A 399 82.05 -17.97 -19.74
N ASN A 400 83.29 -17.51 -19.64
CA ASN A 400 84.27 -17.69 -20.72
C ASN A 400 84.79 -19.15 -20.77
N GLU A 401 85.62 -19.49 -21.75
CA GLU A 401 86.18 -20.85 -21.93
C GLU A 401 87.03 -21.34 -20.73
N GLU A 402 87.44 -20.42 -19.85
CA GLU A 402 88.22 -20.66 -18.63
C GLU A 402 87.33 -20.76 -17.37
N GLY A 403 86.00 -20.65 -17.52
CA GLY A 403 85.04 -20.74 -16.43
C GLY A 403 84.83 -19.46 -15.61
N GLN A 404 85.43 -18.33 -16.00
CA GLN A 404 85.24 -17.03 -15.35
C GLN A 404 83.91 -16.39 -15.78
N GLU A 405 83.18 -15.84 -14.81
CA GLU A 405 81.93 -15.12 -15.05
C GLU A 405 82.19 -13.76 -15.73
N LEU A 406 81.57 -13.58 -16.89
CA LEU A 406 81.52 -12.31 -17.61
C LEU A 406 80.53 -11.35 -16.94
N CYS A 407 80.63 -10.06 -17.25
CA CYS A 407 79.70 -9.06 -16.77
C CYS A 407 78.25 -9.47 -17.05
N PRO A 408 77.35 -9.43 -16.05
CA PRO A 408 75.98 -9.86 -16.23
C PRO A 408 75.24 -8.96 -17.22
N VAL A 409 74.46 -9.60 -18.09
CA VAL A 409 73.60 -8.91 -19.06
C VAL A 409 72.18 -8.87 -18.51
N TYR A 410 71.61 -7.67 -18.44
CA TYR A 410 70.24 -7.44 -17.98
C TYR A 410 69.38 -7.00 -19.16
N ARG A 411 68.50 -7.89 -19.62
CA ARG A 411 67.51 -7.57 -20.67
C ARG A 411 66.21 -7.03 -20.06
N ILE A 412 65.86 -7.54 -18.88
CA ILE A 412 64.81 -6.98 -18.03
C ILE A 412 65.50 -6.13 -16.96
N THR A 413 65.08 -4.87 -16.85
CA THR A 413 65.77 -3.88 -15.99
C THR A 413 64.97 -3.50 -14.75
N ALA A 414 63.67 -3.77 -14.71
CA ALA A 414 62.77 -3.40 -13.63
C ALA A 414 61.54 -4.33 -13.58
N ASN A 415 60.79 -4.27 -12.47
CA ASN A 415 59.60 -5.11 -12.29
C ASN A 415 58.42 -4.66 -13.18
N ASP A 416 58.40 -3.41 -13.60
CA ASP A 416 57.37 -2.82 -14.46
C ASP A 416 57.61 -3.02 -15.97
N ALA A 417 58.60 -3.85 -16.32
CA ALA A 417 59.00 -4.12 -17.71
C ALA A 417 57.94 -4.87 -18.52
N PHE A 418 57.13 -5.73 -17.89
CA PHE A 418 56.06 -6.45 -18.58
C PHE A 418 54.80 -5.60 -18.58
N LYS A 419 54.34 -5.21 -19.76
CA LYS A 419 53.21 -4.31 -19.91
C LYS A 419 52.14 -4.85 -20.83
N ALA A 420 50.93 -4.36 -20.64
CA ALA A 420 49.79 -4.73 -21.43
C ALA A 420 49.05 -3.51 -21.99
N GLN A 421 48.54 -3.65 -23.21
CA GLN A 421 47.70 -2.67 -23.89
C GLN A 421 46.27 -3.20 -23.97
N GLY A 422 45.32 -2.42 -23.45
CA GLY A 422 43.90 -2.69 -23.59
C GLY A 422 43.36 -2.14 -24.91
N TYR A 423 42.52 -2.93 -25.57
CA TYR A 423 41.83 -2.57 -26.80
C TYR A 423 40.34 -2.86 -26.70
N LEU A 424 39.51 -2.00 -27.30
CA LEU A 424 38.19 -2.37 -27.76
C LEU A 424 38.33 -3.09 -29.10
N VAL A 425 37.78 -4.28 -29.21
CA VAL A 425 37.77 -5.08 -30.44
C VAL A 425 36.34 -5.25 -30.91
N THR A 426 36.12 -4.95 -32.18
CA THR A 426 34.87 -5.17 -32.92
C THR A 426 35.22 -5.86 -34.24
N PRO A 427 34.25 -6.41 -34.98
CA PRO A 427 34.51 -7.00 -36.30
C PRO A 427 35.17 -6.03 -37.30
N GLN A 428 34.95 -4.71 -37.16
CA GLN A 428 35.49 -3.71 -38.11
C GLN A 428 36.70 -2.93 -37.59
N LYS A 429 36.88 -2.83 -36.27
CA LYS A 429 37.85 -1.91 -35.66
C LYS A 429 38.51 -2.51 -34.42
N ARG A 430 39.79 -2.20 -34.26
CA ARG A 430 40.55 -2.35 -33.00
C ARG A 430 41.00 -0.97 -32.54
N GLU A 431 40.63 -0.57 -31.33
CA GLU A 431 40.88 0.77 -30.79
C GLU A 431 41.55 0.68 -29.41
N LYS A 432 42.57 1.49 -29.16
CA LYS A 432 43.24 1.55 -27.85
C LYS A 432 42.33 2.25 -26.83
N LEU A 433 42.20 1.68 -25.63
CA LEU A 433 41.37 2.24 -24.56
C LEU A 433 42.09 3.33 -23.76
N ASN A 434 43.25 2.98 -23.21
CA ASN A 434 44.08 3.84 -22.36
C ASN A 434 45.55 3.66 -22.76
N GLU A 435 46.45 4.35 -22.08
CA GLU A 435 47.89 4.11 -22.20
C GLU A 435 48.27 2.69 -21.75
N VAL A 436 49.46 2.26 -22.18
CA VAL A 436 50.05 0.98 -21.80
C VAL A 436 50.26 0.93 -20.29
N GLN A 437 49.88 -0.18 -19.66
CA GLN A 437 49.94 -0.35 -18.20
C GLN A 437 50.85 -1.52 -17.83
N SER A 438 51.65 -1.34 -16.78
CA SER A 438 52.53 -2.39 -16.26
C SER A 438 51.73 -3.45 -15.50
N LEU A 439 52.05 -4.73 -15.75
CA LEU A 439 51.42 -5.88 -15.07
C LEU A 439 51.92 -6.04 -13.63
N PHE A 440 53.13 -5.56 -13.36
CA PHE A 440 53.78 -5.66 -12.06
C PHE A 440 54.46 -4.35 -11.67
N SER A 441 54.77 -4.24 -10.39
CA SER A 441 55.53 -3.14 -9.78
C SER A 441 56.44 -3.68 -8.67
N GLY A 442 56.96 -2.78 -7.82
CA GLY A 442 57.70 -3.12 -6.60
C GLY A 442 59.21 -3.02 -6.80
N ASP A 443 59.92 -2.57 -5.76
CA ASP A 443 61.37 -2.31 -5.83
C ASP A 443 62.22 -3.57 -5.59
N LYS A 444 61.66 -4.58 -4.92
CA LYS A 444 62.33 -5.84 -4.58
C LYS A 444 61.63 -6.99 -5.27
N GLU A 445 60.61 -7.55 -4.64
CA GLU A 445 59.78 -8.61 -5.20
C GLU A 445 58.74 -8.00 -6.15
N PRO A 446 58.46 -8.64 -7.30
CA PRO A 446 57.40 -8.20 -8.19
C PRO A 446 56.04 -8.31 -7.49
N GLN A 447 55.24 -7.25 -7.59
CA GLN A 447 53.89 -7.18 -7.05
C GLN A 447 52.91 -6.97 -8.18
N GLY A 448 51.83 -7.76 -8.21
CA GLY A 448 50.77 -7.60 -9.20
C GLY A 448 50.12 -6.22 -9.14
N GLN A 449 49.89 -5.63 -10.31
CA GLN A 449 49.18 -4.36 -10.46
C GLN A 449 47.76 -4.57 -10.96
N SER A 450 46.85 -3.69 -10.53
CA SER A 450 45.51 -3.62 -11.10
C SER A 450 45.54 -2.79 -12.37
N LEU A 451 44.88 -3.27 -13.41
CA LEU A 451 44.78 -2.60 -14.70
C LEU A 451 43.43 -1.89 -14.78
N LYS A 452 43.45 -0.59 -15.06
CA LYS A 452 42.24 0.24 -15.09
C LYS A 452 42.00 0.76 -16.50
N PHE A 453 40.80 0.55 -17.02
CA PHE A 453 40.39 0.96 -18.36
C PHE A 453 39.14 1.82 -18.28
N THR A 454 39.09 2.83 -19.14
CA THR A 454 37.87 3.60 -19.40
C THR A 454 37.26 3.08 -20.68
N LEU A 455 36.08 2.49 -20.57
CA LEU A 455 35.36 1.98 -21.71
C LEU A 455 34.71 3.14 -22.49
N PRO A 456 34.79 3.13 -23.83
CA PRO A 456 34.05 4.08 -24.67
C PRO A 456 32.55 3.78 -24.60
N ALA A 457 31.74 4.45 -25.43
CA ALA A 457 30.33 4.12 -25.57
C ALA A 457 30.16 2.68 -26.10
N MET A 458 29.57 1.80 -25.29
CA MET A 458 29.34 0.38 -25.60
C MET A 458 27.94 0.16 -26.18
N ASN A 459 27.59 0.93 -27.20
CA ASN A 459 26.26 0.91 -27.84
C ASN A 459 26.16 -0.20 -28.91
N TYR A 460 26.19 -1.45 -28.46
CA TYR A 460 26.10 -2.63 -29.31
C TYR A 460 24.94 -3.54 -28.85
N PRO A 461 24.39 -4.41 -29.72
CA PRO A 461 23.42 -5.41 -29.28
C PRO A 461 24.09 -6.48 -28.41
N LEU A 462 23.35 -7.03 -27.44
CA LEU A 462 23.82 -8.18 -26.67
C LEU A 462 23.94 -9.42 -27.56
N ALA A 463 24.87 -10.31 -27.23
CA ALA A 463 25.02 -11.61 -27.87
C ALA A 463 24.84 -12.72 -26.83
N ASP A 464 24.43 -13.89 -27.29
CA ASP A 464 24.31 -15.10 -26.47
C ASP A 464 25.41 -16.09 -26.87
N SER A 465 26.63 -15.83 -26.38
CA SER A 465 27.78 -16.72 -26.58
C SER A 465 28.73 -16.68 -25.39
N PRO A 466 29.25 -17.83 -24.93
CA PRO A 466 30.29 -17.85 -23.89
C PRO A 466 31.66 -17.38 -24.41
N LYS A 467 31.82 -17.16 -25.71
CA LYS A 467 33.08 -16.71 -26.32
C LYS A 467 33.07 -15.21 -26.52
N PRO A 468 33.97 -14.45 -25.88
CA PRO A 468 34.05 -12.99 -26.07
C PRO A 468 34.24 -12.53 -27.52
N ASN A 469 34.83 -13.35 -28.38
CA ASN A 469 35.06 -13.02 -29.79
C ASN A 469 33.81 -13.13 -30.67
N ASP A 470 32.75 -13.80 -30.19
CA ASP A 470 31.47 -13.88 -30.91
C ASP A 470 30.58 -12.65 -30.60
N TRP A 471 30.98 -11.83 -29.63
CA TRP A 471 30.26 -10.62 -29.26
C TRP A 471 30.59 -9.46 -30.22
N PRO A 472 29.65 -8.53 -30.48
CA PRO A 472 29.89 -7.38 -31.35
C PRO A 472 31.04 -6.47 -30.88
N ALA A 473 31.26 -6.42 -29.57
CA ALA A 473 32.35 -5.68 -28.96
C ALA A 473 32.91 -6.39 -27.72
N SER A 474 34.23 -6.52 -27.62
CA SER A 474 34.90 -7.10 -26.46
C SER A 474 36.18 -6.35 -26.13
N ILE A 475 36.68 -6.55 -24.90
CA ILE A 475 37.90 -5.92 -24.41
C ILE A 475 39.04 -6.93 -24.54
N ARG A 476 40.03 -6.61 -25.37
CA ARG A 476 41.24 -7.42 -25.52
C ARG A 476 42.40 -6.80 -24.77
N LEU A 477 43.08 -7.59 -23.95
CA LEU A 477 44.34 -7.21 -23.34
C LEU A 477 45.49 -7.96 -24.03
N GLU A 478 46.48 -7.25 -24.54
CA GLU A 478 47.65 -7.85 -25.21
C GLU A 478 48.96 -7.50 -24.50
N LEU A 479 49.86 -8.47 -24.42
CA LEU A 479 51.23 -8.28 -23.96
C LEU A 479 52.02 -7.47 -25.00
N VAL A 480 52.62 -6.37 -24.57
CA VAL A 480 53.36 -5.43 -25.42
C VAL A 480 54.70 -5.06 -24.82
N GLU A 481 55.57 -4.44 -25.63
CA GLU A 481 56.94 -4.00 -25.31
C GLU A 481 57.92 -5.15 -25.01
N GLN A 482 57.62 -6.01 -24.02
CA GLN A 482 58.51 -7.07 -23.56
C GLN A 482 57.72 -8.35 -23.22
N ASP A 483 58.13 -9.48 -23.82
CA ASP A 483 57.61 -10.81 -23.45
C ASP A 483 58.37 -11.39 -22.25
N PHE A 484 57.91 -12.50 -21.70
CA PHE A 484 58.57 -13.17 -20.57
C PHE A 484 59.81 -13.97 -21.00
N MET A 485 60.43 -13.70 -22.15
CA MET A 485 61.73 -14.27 -22.55
C MET A 485 61.76 -15.80 -22.76
N HIS A 486 60.60 -16.46 -22.93
CA HIS A 486 60.51 -17.92 -23.11
C HIS A 486 61.25 -18.39 -24.35
N THR A 487 61.06 -17.71 -25.49
CA THR A 487 61.72 -18.08 -26.76
C THR A 487 63.25 -17.99 -26.66
N GLN A 488 63.75 -16.92 -26.05
CA GLN A 488 65.18 -16.65 -25.88
C GLN A 488 65.83 -17.61 -24.87
N TYR A 489 65.08 -18.06 -23.86
CA TYR A 489 65.54 -19.08 -22.92
C TYR A 489 65.73 -20.43 -23.60
N TRP A 490 64.76 -20.89 -24.41
CA TRP A 490 64.86 -22.19 -25.08
C TRP A 490 65.96 -22.25 -26.15
N GLN A 491 66.44 -21.11 -26.62
CA GLN A 491 67.62 -21.03 -27.51
C GLN A 491 68.94 -21.25 -26.76
N ASP A 492 69.05 -20.81 -25.51
CA ASP A 492 70.25 -20.88 -24.68
C ASP A 492 69.88 -20.85 -23.18
N PRO A 493 69.58 -22.02 -22.56
CA PRO A 493 69.11 -22.10 -21.18
C PRO A 493 70.25 -22.10 -20.15
N THR A 494 71.51 -22.24 -20.59
CA THR A 494 72.65 -22.43 -19.69
C THR A 494 72.85 -21.20 -18.79
N GLY A 495 72.82 -21.41 -17.48
CA GLY A 495 73.05 -20.35 -16.49
C GLY A 495 71.91 -19.34 -16.33
N LYS A 496 70.71 -19.64 -16.85
CA LYS A 496 69.51 -18.80 -16.72
C LYS A 496 68.46 -19.48 -15.85
N ASN A 497 67.71 -18.70 -15.08
CA ASN A 497 66.51 -19.19 -14.41
C ASN A 497 65.43 -19.51 -15.44
N LEU A 498 64.55 -20.47 -15.10
CA LEU A 498 63.36 -20.72 -15.91
C LEU A 498 62.52 -19.43 -15.97
N PRO A 499 62.12 -18.98 -17.17
CA PRO A 499 61.32 -17.77 -17.30
C PRO A 499 60.00 -17.88 -16.56
N TYR A 500 59.56 -16.78 -15.97
CA TYR A 500 58.28 -16.75 -15.28
C TYR A 500 57.15 -16.92 -16.30
N THR A 501 56.33 -17.96 -16.13
CA THR A 501 55.11 -18.13 -16.91
C THR A 501 53.97 -17.37 -16.22
N PRO A 502 53.37 -16.34 -16.84
CA PRO A 502 52.32 -15.54 -16.24
C PRO A 502 51.08 -16.40 -16.02
N GLN A 503 50.93 -16.88 -14.79
CA GLN A 503 49.81 -17.67 -14.33
C GLN A 503 49.04 -16.89 -13.27
N ILE A 504 47.72 -16.92 -13.36
CA ILE A 504 46.83 -16.33 -12.36
C ILE A 504 46.01 -17.44 -11.72
N SER A 505 45.66 -17.30 -10.44
CA SER A 505 44.70 -18.17 -9.75
C SER A 505 43.26 -17.68 -9.91
N ALA A 506 43.09 -16.38 -10.15
CA ALA A 506 41.83 -15.72 -10.43
C ALA A 506 42.09 -14.36 -11.09
N LEU A 507 41.09 -13.83 -11.78
CA LEU A 507 41.02 -12.48 -12.32
C LEU A 507 39.84 -11.75 -11.68
N GLN A 508 40.11 -10.87 -10.73
CA GLN A 508 39.04 -10.08 -10.12
C GLN A 508 38.64 -8.94 -11.05
N ILE A 509 37.34 -8.82 -11.32
CA ILE A 509 36.78 -7.77 -12.16
C ILE A 509 35.92 -6.84 -11.32
N GLN A 510 36.21 -5.55 -11.43
CA GLN A 510 35.38 -4.46 -10.90
C GLN A 510 34.90 -3.59 -12.05
N PHE A 511 33.62 -3.26 -12.02
CA PHE A 511 32.97 -2.44 -13.03
C PHE A 511 32.22 -1.29 -12.35
N ASN A 512 32.37 -0.07 -12.85
CA ASN A 512 31.64 1.09 -12.37
C ASN A 512 31.14 1.92 -13.56
N ALA A 513 29.86 2.27 -13.55
CA ALA A 513 29.27 3.10 -14.59
C ALA A 513 28.32 4.15 -13.99
N LYS A 514 28.33 5.34 -14.58
CA LYS A 514 27.38 6.41 -14.27
C LYS A 514 26.26 6.42 -15.31
N ALA A 515 25.01 6.41 -14.84
CA ALA A 515 23.85 6.53 -15.71
C ALA A 515 23.74 7.95 -16.29
N LYS A 516 23.51 8.06 -17.59
CA LYS A 516 23.08 9.31 -18.21
C LYS A 516 21.62 9.62 -17.86
N PRO A 517 21.18 10.89 -17.92
CA PRO A 517 19.79 11.27 -17.65
C PRO A 517 18.76 10.47 -18.47
N GLU A 518 19.06 10.13 -19.71
CA GLU A 518 18.20 9.33 -20.60
C GLU A 518 18.20 7.82 -20.28
N GLN A 519 19.10 7.35 -19.42
CA GLN A 519 19.26 5.93 -19.07
C GLN A 519 18.55 5.55 -17.77
N PHE A 520 17.81 6.47 -17.16
CA PHE A 520 16.93 6.14 -16.07
C PHE A 520 15.67 7.00 -16.10
N THR A 521 14.59 6.46 -15.57
CA THR A 521 13.35 7.20 -15.38
C THR A 521 12.93 7.07 -13.94
N VAL A 522 12.49 8.18 -13.36
CA VAL A 522 12.11 8.28 -11.95
C VAL A 522 10.62 8.58 -11.89
N TYR A 523 9.84 7.62 -11.41
CA TYR A 523 8.42 7.76 -11.16
C TYR A 523 8.20 8.01 -9.67
N PRO A 524 7.52 9.10 -9.28
CA PRO A 524 7.17 9.31 -7.89
C PRO A 524 6.21 8.21 -7.43
N LEU A 525 6.52 7.54 -6.32
CA LEU A 525 5.58 6.63 -5.68
C LEU A 525 4.45 7.46 -5.08
N THR A 526 3.27 7.36 -5.69
CA THR A 526 2.04 7.82 -5.08
C THR A 526 1.55 6.77 -4.08
N PRO A 527 0.85 7.18 -3.01
CA PRO A 527 0.21 6.24 -2.09
C PRO A 527 -0.85 5.32 -2.72
N PHE A 528 -1.26 5.60 -3.96
CA PHE A 528 -2.35 4.96 -4.69
C PHE A 528 -2.00 4.75 -6.14
#